data_AF-A0A4P6LVX7-F1
#
_entry.id   AF-A0A4P6LVX7-F1
#
_cell.length_a   1.000
_cell.length_b   1.000
_cell.length_c   1.000
_cell.angle_alpha   90.00
_cell.angle_beta   90.00
_cell.angle_gamma   90.00
#
_symmetry.space_group_name_H-M   'P 1'
#
loop_
_entity.id
_entity.type
_entity.pdbx_description
1 polymer ?
#
loop_
_entity_poly.entity_id
_entity_poly.type
_entity_poly.pdbx_seq_one_letter_code
_entity_poly.pdbx_strand_id
1 'polypeptide(L)'
;MNRRKCKNRHEVTAGVKLKKALRNKRGVTLVELVVTFALISLFVVLSTQVISSAMSVYYKIQSINYGRQVSDTLMDKIAGTIAGAQVSMERVNIENEELNTKYTLQIDDDMSKIDLYNGSGSHIYITNARTDTGGDVQLVIHYYRVESVQEGSNKKLVYEPVDWTFDKKMYLDYKITKLEFSLADPDGRIYPENVIKVDLDIEHKKFGSFSATRYVECYNFQEKDDFAKIKGPGKTGSGEESSTPNPPVSGETYPNTDIVITDSYWPTEKDYADNENKVIVLNPGNIFKYSYGDTDKYYVMVGVRDLNKWNYKTPADYIANDNKTVFELTGTVHEYLTDSDIKKDVKDGDLCLWNGEYYAYKGHNAEVKNPGLDPESWVKIVNNRVQ
;
A
#
# COMPACT_ATOMS: atom_id res chain seq x y z
N MET A 1 95.31 -35.53 44.01
CA MET A 1 94.16 -34.65 44.32
C MET A 1 94.47 -33.22 43.86
N ASN A 2 94.04 -32.82 42.65
CA ASN A 2 94.06 -31.40 42.22
C ASN A 2 93.10 -31.16 41.04
N ARG A 3 91.82 -31.50 41.20
CA ARG A 3 90.77 -31.42 40.15
C ARG A 3 89.97 -30.09 40.16
N ARG A 4 90.43 -29.04 40.84
CA ARG A 4 89.68 -27.76 40.94
C ARG A 4 90.15 -26.62 40.03
N LYS A 5 91.33 -26.69 39.39
CA LYS A 5 91.84 -25.57 38.57
C LYS A 5 91.49 -25.61 37.07
N CYS A 6 91.10 -26.77 36.52
CA CYS A 6 90.84 -26.89 35.07
C CYS A 6 89.39 -26.56 34.68
N LYS A 7 88.41 -26.79 35.58
CA LYS A 7 86.98 -26.57 35.30
C LYS A 7 86.61 -25.07 35.20
N ASN A 8 87.21 -24.24 36.06
CA ASN A 8 86.96 -22.79 36.06
C ASN A 8 87.48 -22.06 34.82
N ARG A 9 88.53 -22.53 34.14
CA ARG A 9 89.00 -21.86 32.91
C ARG A 9 88.05 -22.07 31.74
N HIS A 10 87.42 -23.23 31.60
CA HIS A 10 86.45 -23.48 30.54
C HIS A 10 85.13 -22.75 30.77
N GLU A 11 84.61 -22.72 32.01
CA GLU A 11 83.37 -21.98 32.33
C GLU A 11 83.55 -20.46 32.21
N VAL A 12 84.69 -19.92 32.65
CA VAL A 12 85.00 -18.48 32.49
C VAL A 12 85.19 -18.12 31.01
N THR A 13 85.83 -18.97 30.21
CA THR A 13 86.05 -18.71 28.78
C THR A 13 84.76 -18.86 27.97
N ALA A 14 83.87 -19.80 28.33
CA ALA A 14 82.55 -19.97 27.72
C ALA A 14 81.60 -18.81 28.08
N GLY A 15 81.57 -18.38 29.35
CA GLY A 15 80.79 -17.22 29.80
C GLY A 15 81.26 -15.90 29.20
N VAL A 16 82.58 -15.75 28.97
CA VAL A 16 83.15 -14.58 28.28
C VAL A 16 82.84 -14.63 26.78
N LYS A 17 82.90 -15.80 26.12
CA LYS A 17 82.52 -15.96 24.71
C LYS A 17 81.02 -15.70 24.47
N LEU A 18 80.14 -16.16 25.37
CA LEU A 18 78.69 -15.90 25.30
C LEU A 18 78.39 -14.41 25.53
N LYS A 19 79.04 -13.76 26.51
CA LYS A 19 78.96 -12.31 26.71
C LYS A 19 79.53 -11.52 25.52
N LYS A 20 80.53 -12.04 24.81
CA LYS A 20 81.15 -11.40 23.64
C LYS A 20 80.29 -11.58 22.38
N ALA A 21 79.61 -12.72 22.22
CA ALA A 21 78.61 -12.95 21.17
C ALA A 21 77.38 -12.04 21.36
N LEU A 22 76.89 -11.88 22.59
CA LEU A 22 75.80 -10.96 22.94
C LEU A 22 76.20 -9.46 22.85
N ARG A 23 77.50 -9.15 22.95
CA ARG A 23 78.05 -7.77 22.78
C ARG A 23 78.49 -7.47 21.35
N ASN A 24 78.62 -8.47 20.46
CA ASN A 24 78.99 -8.22 19.07
C ASN A 24 77.72 -7.91 18.24
N LYS A 25 77.18 -6.72 18.46
CA LYS A 25 75.94 -6.20 17.86
C LYS A 25 76.14 -5.44 16.54
N ARG A 26 77.38 -5.32 16.05
CA ARG A 26 77.69 -4.53 14.84
C ARG A 26 77.25 -5.28 13.58
N GLY A 27 76.03 -5.00 13.12
CA GLY A 27 75.44 -5.53 11.89
C GLY A 27 74.07 -6.19 12.10
N VAL A 28 73.93 -6.99 13.16
CA VAL A 28 72.66 -7.69 13.50
C VAL A 28 71.59 -6.71 13.99
N THR A 29 71.95 -5.65 14.72
CA THR A 29 70.97 -4.67 15.24
C THR A 29 70.32 -3.82 14.17
N LEU A 30 70.99 -3.57 13.05
CA LEU A 30 70.42 -2.76 11.98
C LEU A 30 69.44 -3.59 11.15
N VAL A 31 69.81 -4.83 10.80
CA VAL A 31 68.92 -5.76 10.09
C VAL A 31 67.72 -6.15 10.94
N GLU A 32 67.90 -6.46 12.23
CA GLU A 32 66.81 -6.76 13.16
C GLU A 32 65.85 -5.57 13.32
N LEU A 33 66.38 -4.34 13.37
CA LEU A 33 65.56 -3.14 13.41
C LEU A 33 64.78 -2.96 12.09
N VAL A 34 65.42 -3.10 10.93
CA VAL A 34 64.73 -3.04 9.63
C VAL A 34 63.63 -4.11 9.51
N VAL A 35 63.91 -5.34 9.95
CA VAL A 35 62.93 -6.44 9.92
C VAL A 35 61.79 -6.20 10.90
N THR A 36 62.07 -5.72 12.11
CA THR A 36 61.01 -5.40 13.09
C THR A 36 60.14 -4.25 12.62
N PHE A 37 60.71 -3.21 12.01
CA PHE A 37 59.94 -2.14 11.37
C PHE A 37 59.06 -2.69 10.24
N ALA A 38 59.59 -3.55 9.37
CA ALA A 38 58.81 -4.18 8.29
C ALA A 38 57.65 -5.05 8.84
N LEU A 39 57.90 -5.83 9.89
CA LEU A 39 56.88 -6.68 10.52
C LEU A 39 55.81 -5.86 11.26
N ILE A 40 56.19 -4.78 11.95
CA ILE A 40 55.23 -3.87 12.59
C ILE A 40 54.38 -3.19 11.52
N SER A 41 54.97 -2.68 10.44
CA SER A 41 54.21 -2.08 9.35
C SER A 41 53.24 -3.06 8.70
N LEU A 42 53.67 -4.29 8.43
CA LEU A 42 52.79 -5.34 7.91
C LEU A 42 51.64 -5.64 8.89
N PHE A 43 51.94 -5.74 10.18
CA PHE A 43 50.94 -6.00 11.21
C PHE A 43 49.94 -4.84 11.35
N VAL A 44 50.41 -3.59 11.30
CA VAL A 44 49.55 -2.39 11.31
C VAL A 44 48.63 -2.39 10.11
N VAL A 45 49.14 -2.66 8.89
CA VAL A 45 48.30 -2.71 7.68
C VAL A 45 47.22 -3.77 7.78
N LEU A 46 47.57 -4.99 8.20
CA LEU A 46 46.61 -6.07 8.40
C LEU A 46 45.58 -5.71 9.49
N SER A 47 46.03 -5.09 10.59
CA SER A 47 45.14 -4.65 11.67
C SER A 47 44.17 -3.56 11.18
N THR A 48 44.64 -2.58 10.40
CA THR A 48 43.78 -1.54 9.82
C THR A 48 42.72 -2.13 8.89
N GLN A 49 43.07 -3.13 8.07
CA GLN A 49 42.11 -3.83 7.21
C GLN A 49 41.02 -4.54 8.03
N VAL A 50 41.42 -5.26 9.08
CA VAL A 50 40.47 -5.95 9.97
C VAL A 50 39.58 -4.95 10.71
N ILE A 51 40.14 -3.86 11.24
CA ILE A 51 39.38 -2.80 11.92
C ILE A 51 38.40 -2.12 10.96
N SER A 52 38.81 -1.82 9.74
CA SER A 52 37.94 -1.19 8.73
C SER A 52 36.76 -2.11 8.39
N SER A 53 37.02 -3.40 8.17
CA SER A 53 35.97 -4.39 7.95
C SER A 53 35.03 -4.48 9.16
N ALA A 54 35.56 -4.59 10.37
CA ALA A 54 34.78 -4.67 11.60
C ALA A 54 33.93 -3.40 11.82
N MET A 55 34.47 -2.21 11.53
CA MET A 55 33.75 -0.95 11.61
C MET A 55 32.60 -0.87 10.62
N SER A 56 32.78 -1.35 9.38
CA SER A 56 31.70 -1.37 8.40
C SER A 56 30.51 -2.22 8.87
N VAL A 57 30.79 -3.39 9.45
CA VAL A 57 29.77 -4.28 10.02
C VAL A 57 29.14 -3.64 11.26
N TYR A 58 29.94 -3.03 12.14
CA TYR A 58 29.46 -2.32 13.32
C TYR A 58 28.49 -1.19 12.95
N TYR A 59 28.83 -0.36 11.96
CA TYR A 59 27.94 0.71 11.51
C TYR A 59 26.69 0.18 10.83
N LYS A 60 26.76 -0.95 10.11
CA LYS A 60 25.57 -1.62 9.58
C LYS A 60 24.65 -2.12 10.68
N ILE A 61 25.20 -2.72 11.74
CA ILE A 61 24.42 -3.19 12.88
C ILE A 61 23.79 -2.00 13.61
N GLN A 62 24.54 -0.91 13.83
CA GLN A 62 23.99 0.31 14.44
C GLN A 62 22.90 0.94 13.59
N SER A 63 23.08 0.96 12.26
CA SER A 63 22.07 1.42 11.31
C SER A 63 20.75 0.67 11.49
N ILE A 64 20.83 -0.67 11.47
CA ILE A 64 19.65 -1.53 11.62
C ILE A 64 19.01 -1.33 12.99
N ASN A 65 19.80 -1.27 14.07
CA ASN A 65 19.26 -1.15 15.43
C ASN A 65 18.58 0.20 15.68
N TYR A 66 19.27 1.31 15.35
CA TYR A 66 18.71 2.65 15.56
C TYR A 66 17.60 2.97 14.57
N GLY A 67 17.78 2.62 13.29
CA GLY A 67 16.75 2.80 12.26
C GLY A 67 15.50 2.02 12.62
N ARG A 68 15.65 0.76 13.05
CA ARG A 68 14.52 -0.04 13.55
C ARG A 68 13.87 0.59 14.78
N GLN A 69 14.63 1.03 15.78
CA GLN A 69 14.07 1.63 16.99
C GLN A 69 13.24 2.89 16.68
N VAL A 70 13.78 3.79 15.86
CA VAL A 70 13.09 5.01 15.43
C VAL A 70 11.84 4.64 14.63
N SER A 71 12.00 3.76 13.65
CA SER A 71 10.89 3.29 12.81
C SER A 71 9.78 2.61 13.61
N ASP A 72 10.11 1.68 14.51
CA ASP A 72 9.12 0.96 15.33
C ASP A 72 8.36 1.95 16.20
N THR A 73 9.05 2.91 16.82
CA THR A 73 8.41 3.92 17.67
C THR A 73 7.49 4.86 16.88
N LEU A 74 7.92 5.34 15.69
CA LEU A 74 7.09 6.16 14.80
C LEU A 74 5.86 5.36 14.34
N MET A 75 6.09 4.14 13.85
CA MET A 75 5.03 3.27 13.35
C MET A 75 4.05 2.84 14.43
N ASP A 76 4.49 2.62 15.67
CA ASP A 76 3.61 2.28 16.80
C ASP A 76 2.65 3.42 17.10
N LYS A 77 3.15 4.67 17.07
CA LYS A 77 2.31 5.84 17.28
C LYS A 77 1.33 6.05 16.12
N ILE A 78 1.80 5.98 14.88
CA ILE A 78 0.97 6.12 13.68
C ILE A 78 -0.10 5.03 13.65
N ALA A 79 0.30 3.76 13.81
CA ALA A 79 -0.62 2.63 13.78
C ALA A 79 -1.63 2.70 14.93
N GLY A 80 -1.22 3.10 16.14
CA GLY A 80 -2.15 3.27 17.25
C GLY A 80 -3.21 4.34 16.97
N THR A 81 -2.84 5.43 16.31
CA THR A 81 -3.78 6.48 15.91
C THR A 81 -4.72 6.04 14.79
N ILE A 82 -4.20 5.33 13.77
CA ILE A 82 -5.00 4.82 12.65
C ILE A 82 -5.95 3.70 13.08
N ALA A 83 -5.47 2.74 13.88
CA ALA A 83 -6.28 1.62 14.35
C ALA A 83 -7.47 2.11 15.20
N GLY A 84 -7.25 3.15 16.00
CA GLY A 84 -8.26 3.77 16.85
C GLY A 84 -9.24 4.70 16.12
N ALA A 85 -9.16 4.81 14.79
CA ALA A 85 -10.09 5.60 14.00
C ALA A 85 -11.53 5.11 14.19
N GLN A 86 -12.48 6.03 14.28
CA GLN A 86 -13.89 5.77 14.55
C GLN A 86 -14.78 6.00 13.33
N VAL A 87 -15.88 5.25 13.30
CA VAL A 87 -16.92 5.34 12.30
C VAL A 87 -18.03 6.28 12.77
N SER A 88 -18.68 6.97 11.84
CA SER A 88 -19.95 7.68 12.09
C SER A 88 -19.86 8.83 13.10
N MET A 89 -18.72 9.50 13.19
CA MET A 89 -18.63 10.72 13.99
C MET A 89 -19.07 11.93 13.16
N GLU A 90 -20.14 12.59 13.60
CA GLU A 90 -20.56 13.87 13.05
C GLU A 90 -19.51 14.94 13.39
N ARG A 91 -18.96 15.59 12.35
CA ARG A 91 -18.04 16.72 12.51
C ARG A 91 -18.77 17.85 13.26
N VAL A 92 -18.30 18.22 14.46
CA VAL A 92 -18.73 19.48 15.09
C VAL A 92 -18.07 20.62 14.33
N ASN A 93 -18.90 21.46 13.70
CA ASN A 93 -18.50 22.62 12.89
C ASN A 93 -17.23 23.33 13.42
N ILE A 94 -16.17 23.28 12.62
CA ILE A 94 -14.99 24.13 12.78
C ILE A 94 -15.18 25.31 11.83
N GLU A 95 -15.09 26.54 12.35
CA GLU A 95 -15.29 27.76 11.56
C GLU A 95 -14.31 27.80 10.36
N ASN A 96 -14.84 27.98 9.14
CA ASN A 96 -14.15 28.21 7.85
C ASN A 96 -13.60 27.03 7.02
N GLU A 97 -14.06 25.79 7.18
CA GLU A 97 -13.82 24.72 6.20
C GLU A 97 -15.13 24.09 5.71
N GLU A 98 -15.27 23.92 4.39
CA GLU A 98 -16.38 23.14 3.80
C GLU A 98 -16.31 21.69 4.31
N LEU A 99 -17.32 21.30 5.07
CA LEU A 99 -17.40 20.00 5.73
C LEU A 99 -17.73 18.91 4.71
N ASN A 100 -16.73 18.11 4.31
CA ASN A 100 -17.03 16.81 3.69
C ASN A 100 -17.38 15.81 4.80
N THR A 101 -18.68 15.65 5.07
CA THR A 101 -19.25 14.78 6.13
C THR A 101 -19.30 13.30 5.72
N LYS A 102 -18.83 12.98 4.52
CA LYS A 102 -19.02 11.66 3.91
C LYS A 102 -17.99 10.63 4.38
N TYR A 103 -16.75 11.06 4.56
CA TYR A 103 -15.64 10.17 4.90
C TYR A 103 -15.15 10.45 6.32
N THR A 104 -15.08 9.40 7.14
CA THR A 104 -14.54 9.46 8.51
C THR A 104 -13.07 9.06 8.56
N LEU A 105 -12.56 8.46 7.48
CA LEU A 105 -11.13 8.27 7.25
C LEU A 105 -10.83 8.61 5.79
N GLN A 106 -9.85 9.48 5.55
CA GLN A 106 -9.47 9.91 4.20
C GLN A 106 -7.96 9.96 4.07
N ILE A 107 -7.44 9.36 3.00
CA ILE A 107 -6.05 9.48 2.59
C ILE A 107 -6.00 10.43 1.39
N ASP A 108 -5.07 11.39 1.40
CA ASP A 108 -4.86 12.30 0.28
C ASP A 108 -4.36 11.54 -0.96
N ASP A 109 -4.68 12.04 -2.16
CA ASP A 109 -4.32 11.38 -3.43
C ASP A 109 -2.80 11.30 -3.63
N ASP A 110 -2.04 12.21 -3.02
CA ASP A 110 -0.58 12.21 -3.01
C ASP A 110 0.05 11.31 -1.93
N MET A 111 -0.79 10.60 -1.16
CA MET A 111 -0.42 9.67 -0.09
C MET A 111 0.30 10.31 1.10
N SER A 112 0.44 11.64 1.16
CA SER A 112 1.28 12.35 2.16
C SER A 112 0.58 12.60 3.50
N LYS A 113 -0.75 12.42 3.53
CA LYS A 113 -1.60 12.74 4.68
C LYS A 113 -2.73 11.73 4.83
N ILE A 114 -3.08 11.45 6.07
CA ILE A 114 -4.29 10.72 6.44
C ILE A 114 -5.09 11.52 7.48
N ASP A 115 -6.37 11.74 7.20
CA ASP A 115 -7.38 12.34 8.07
C ASP A 115 -8.25 11.25 8.68
N LEU A 116 -8.55 11.36 9.98
CA LEU A 116 -9.42 10.42 10.69
C LEU A 116 -10.08 11.05 11.91
N TYR A 117 -11.07 10.37 12.48
CA TYR A 117 -11.73 10.76 13.73
C TYR A 117 -11.42 9.78 14.87
N ASN A 118 -11.21 10.28 16.09
CA ASN A 118 -10.92 9.44 17.26
C ASN A 118 -12.14 9.27 18.20
N GLY A 119 -12.08 8.35 19.16
CA GLY A 119 -13.17 8.11 20.13
C GLY A 119 -13.67 9.32 20.93
N SER A 120 -12.95 10.45 20.93
CA SER A 120 -13.30 11.64 21.72
C SER A 120 -14.01 12.75 20.95
N GLY A 121 -14.31 12.60 19.66
CA GLY A 121 -14.87 13.73 18.87
C GLY A 121 -13.85 14.47 18.01
N SER A 122 -12.55 14.21 18.18
CA SER A 122 -11.49 15.02 17.56
C SER A 122 -11.19 14.51 16.15
N HIS A 123 -11.21 15.44 15.20
CA HIS A 123 -10.56 15.24 13.90
C HIS A 123 -9.05 15.23 14.13
N ILE A 124 -8.38 14.28 13.50
CA ILE A 124 -6.94 14.11 13.52
C ILE A 124 -6.44 14.06 12.09
N TYR A 125 -5.32 14.71 11.78
CA TYR A 125 -4.53 14.37 10.61
C TYR A 125 -3.11 13.99 10.98
N ILE A 126 -2.52 13.08 10.21
CA ILE A 126 -1.14 12.65 10.32
C ILE A 126 -0.41 13.02 9.04
N THR A 127 0.76 13.66 9.16
CA THR A 127 1.61 14.02 8.02
C THR A 127 3.07 14.18 8.47
N ASN A 128 3.98 14.27 7.50
CA ASN A 128 5.35 14.75 7.70
C ASN A 128 5.60 16.12 7.01
N ALA A 129 4.57 16.83 6.56
CA ALA A 129 4.74 18.05 5.77
C ALA A 129 5.30 19.27 6.54
N ARG A 130 5.43 19.20 7.88
CA ARG A 130 5.99 20.30 8.68
C ARG A 130 7.43 20.03 9.09
N THR A 131 8.25 21.06 8.94
CA THR A 131 9.64 21.06 9.40
C THR A 131 9.73 21.56 10.83
N ASP A 132 10.66 20.99 11.60
CA ASP A 132 11.04 21.48 12.92
C ASP A 132 11.70 22.87 12.84
N THR A 133 11.96 23.47 14.00
CA THR A 133 12.67 24.76 14.09
C THR A 133 14.08 24.73 13.49
N GLY A 134 14.63 23.53 13.24
CA GLY A 134 15.91 23.27 12.59
C GLY A 134 15.82 22.92 11.10
N GLY A 135 14.61 22.92 10.50
CA GLY A 135 14.39 22.61 9.08
C GLY A 135 14.27 21.11 8.74
N ASP A 136 14.30 20.22 9.73
CA ASP A 136 14.16 18.78 9.51
C ASP A 136 12.68 18.36 9.49
N VAL A 137 12.31 17.51 8.55
CA VAL A 137 10.96 16.95 8.43
C VAL A 137 10.67 16.03 9.63
N GLN A 138 9.54 16.25 10.30
CA GLN A 138 9.11 15.48 11.46
C GLN A 138 7.70 14.92 11.29
N LEU A 139 7.41 13.82 11.97
CA LEU A 139 6.04 13.32 12.11
C LEU A 139 5.22 14.33 12.91
N VAL A 140 4.09 14.76 12.34
CA VAL A 140 3.10 15.60 12.98
C VAL A 140 1.77 14.86 13.02
N ILE A 141 1.16 14.86 14.21
CA ILE A 141 -0.21 14.42 14.42
C ILE A 141 -0.97 15.61 14.97
N HIS A 142 -1.81 16.23 14.15
CA HIS A 142 -2.61 17.38 14.56
C HIS A 142 -3.94 16.90 15.11
N TYR A 143 -4.31 17.38 16.30
CA TYR A 143 -5.61 17.17 16.92
C TYR A 143 -6.40 18.47 16.83
N TYR A 144 -7.58 18.43 16.24
CA TYR A 144 -8.47 19.60 16.20
C TYR A 144 -9.24 19.77 17.51
N ARG A 145 -9.72 21.00 17.71
CA ARG A 145 -10.58 21.42 18.83
C ARG A 145 -11.80 20.50 18.99
N VAL A 146 -12.16 20.20 20.23
CA VAL A 146 -13.40 19.48 20.57
C VAL A 146 -14.25 20.30 21.52
N GLU A 147 -15.55 20.41 21.23
CA GLU A 147 -16.55 21.08 22.07
C GLU A 147 -17.58 20.09 22.61
N SER A 148 -18.09 20.32 23.82
CA SER A 148 -19.10 19.46 24.43
C SER A 148 -20.48 19.70 23.80
N VAL A 149 -21.16 18.62 23.43
CA VAL A 149 -22.55 18.63 22.93
C VAL A 149 -23.50 18.28 24.07
N GLN A 150 -23.68 19.16 25.07
CA GLN A 150 -24.75 19.01 26.06
C GLN A 150 -25.89 19.96 25.71
N GLU A 151 -27.02 19.38 25.27
CA GLU A 151 -28.26 20.11 24.99
C GLU A 151 -28.65 21.01 26.18
N GLY A 152 -28.83 22.31 25.90
CA GLY A 152 -29.27 23.30 26.88
C GLY A 152 -28.17 23.95 27.73
N SER A 153 -26.89 23.69 27.47
CA SER A 153 -25.76 24.36 28.12
C SER A 153 -24.85 25.07 27.12
N ASN A 154 -24.19 26.16 27.56
CA ASN A 154 -23.18 26.83 26.74
C ASN A 154 -22.10 25.82 26.34
N LYS A 155 -21.82 25.70 25.04
CA LYS A 155 -20.77 24.85 24.48
C LYS A 155 -19.49 25.01 25.32
N LYS A 156 -19.08 23.96 26.03
CA LYS A 156 -17.85 23.96 26.82
C LYS A 156 -16.74 23.37 25.99
N LEU A 157 -15.65 24.11 25.86
CA LEU A 157 -14.42 23.60 25.26
C LEU A 157 -13.93 22.37 26.06
N VAL A 158 -13.73 21.26 25.37
CA VAL A 158 -13.19 20.02 25.97
C VAL A 158 -11.69 19.92 25.70
N TYR A 159 -11.27 20.19 24.45
CA TYR A 159 -9.86 20.16 24.04
C TYR A 159 -9.53 21.31 23.09
N GLU A 160 -8.37 21.95 23.31
CA GLU A 160 -7.75 22.89 22.37
C GLU A 160 -7.05 22.14 21.23
N PRO A 161 -6.86 22.77 20.06
CA PRO A 161 -6.11 22.15 18.97
C PRO A 161 -4.62 22.03 19.34
N VAL A 162 -4.02 20.88 19.02
CA VAL A 162 -2.64 20.55 19.39
C VAL A 162 -1.92 19.87 18.23
N ASP A 163 -0.76 20.40 17.85
CA ASP A 163 0.22 19.69 17.03
C ASP A 163 1.08 18.81 17.93
N TRP A 164 0.86 17.49 17.87
CA TRP A 164 1.68 16.53 18.58
C TRP A 164 2.86 16.09 17.71
N THR A 165 4.07 16.15 18.28
CA THR A 165 5.33 15.77 17.62
C THR A 165 6.25 15.05 18.60
N PHE A 166 7.20 14.27 18.08
CA PHE A 166 8.28 13.71 18.88
C PHE A 166 9.42 14.73 19.05
N ASP A 167 10.09 14.66 20.20
CA ASP A 167 11.33 15.42 20.42
C ASP A 167 12.40 15.03 19.40
N LYS A 168 13.20 16.00 18.93
CA LYS A 168 14.29 15.78 17.97
C LYS A 168 15.25 14.64 18.35
N LYS A 169 15.50 14.45 19.66
CA LYS A 169 16.39 13.40 20.16
C LYS A 169 15.86 11.98 19.93
N MET A 170 14.54 11.83 19.84
CA MET A 170 13.90 10.54 19.59
C MET A 170 14.28 9.96 18.22
N TYR A 171 14.52 10.83 17.23
CA TYR A 171 14.89 10.43 15.87
C TYR A 171 16.34 9.94 15.73
N LEU A 172 17.20 10.07 16.76
CA LEU A 172 18.60 9.63 16.72
C LEU A 172 19.35 10.10 15.45
N ASP A 173 19.14 11.36 15.06
CA ASP A 173 19.68 11.99 13.84
C ASP A 173 19.20 11.40 12.50
N TYR A 174 18.21 10.49 12.51
CA TYR A 174 17.50 10.09 11.30
C TYR A 174 16.53 11.18 10.84
N LYS A 175 16.35 11.28 9.53
CA LYS A 175 15.36 12.16 8.89
C LYS A 175 14.33 11.31 8.17
N ILE A 176 13.06 11.68 8.28
CA ILE A 176 12.02 11.07 7.46
C ILE A 176 12.20 11.58 6.02
N THR A 177 12.43 10.66 5.09
CA THR A 177 12.51 10.96 3.65
C THR A 177 11.22 10.58 2.93
N LYS A 178 10.47 9.61 3.48
CA LYS A 178 9.20 9.15 2.95
C LYS A 178 8.26 8.78 4.08
N LEU A 179 7.02 9.27 4.03
CA LEU A 179 5.92 8.78 4.84
C LEU A 179 4.68 8.78 3.95
N GLU A 180 4.22 7.58 3.58
CA GLU A 180 3.09 7.41 2.67
C GLU A 180 2.01 6.54 3.31
N PHE A 181 0.77 6.93 3.07
CA PHE A 181 -0.43 6.21 3.47
C PHE A 181 -1.14 5.72 2.22
N SER A 182 -1.61 4.47 2.24
CA SER A 182 -2.44 3.91 1.17
C SER A 182 -3.38 2.86 1.75
N LEU A 183 -4.38 2.46 0.97
CA LEU A 183 -5.15 1.26 1.30
C LEU A 183 -4.30 0.04 0.97
N ALA A 184 -4.31 -0.95 1.87
CA ALA A 184 -3.55 -2.17 1.68
C ALA A 184 -4.00 -2.94 0.44
N ASP A 185 -5.31 -2.94 0.21
CA ASP A 185 -5.94 -3.49 -0.98
C ASP A 185 -7.25 -2.73 -1.25
N PRO A 186 -7.26 -1.76 -2.19
CA PRO A 186 -8.45 -0.99 -2.53
C PRO A 186 -9.62 -1.86 -3.02
N ASP A 187 -9.33 -3.04 -3.59
CA ASP A 187 -10.33 -3.96 -4.13
C ASP A 187 -10.80 -5.02 -3.10
N GLY A 188 -10.21 -5.04 -1.90
CA GLY A 188 -10.62 -5.93 -0.81
C GLY A 188 -10.39 -7.42 -1.06
N ARG A 189 -9.49 -7.81 -1.97
CA ARG A 189 -9.29 -9.22 -2.41
C ARG A 189 -8.36 -10.02 -1.49
N ILE A 190 -7.30 -9.39 -1.00
CA ILE A 190 -6.23 -9.96 -0.18
C ILE A 190 -6.31 -9.42 1.24
N TYR A 191 -6.54 -8.12 1.39
CA TYR A 191 -6.71 -7.45 2.68
C TYR A 191 -8.11 -6.81 2.75
N PRO A 192 -8.77 -6.83 3.91
CA PRO A 192 -10.01 -6.09 4.10
C PRO A 192 -9.85 -4.58 3.81
N GLU A 193 -10.93 -3.93 3.37
CA GLU A 193 -10.93 -2.50 2.99
C GLU A 193 -10.64 -1.53 4.15
N ASN A 194 -10.70 -2.00 5.40
CA ASN A 194 -10.33 -1.25 6.60
C ASN A 194 -8.85 -1.37 6.97
N VAL A 195 -8.01 -1.97 6.11
CA VAL A 195 -6.57 -2.10 6.35
C VAL A 195 -5.81 -1.00 5.60
N ILE A 196 -5.12 -0.16 6.37
CA ILE A 196 -4.27 0.92 5.87
C ILE A 196 -2.82 0.43 5.83
N LYS A 197 -2.16 0.63 4.69
CA LYS A 197 -0.72 0.43 4.52
C LYS A 197 0.02 1.74 4.78
N VAL A 198 1.03 1.67 5.62
CA VAL A 198 1.93 2.78 5.96
C VAL A 198 3.34 2.41 5.53
N ASP A 199 3.94 3.22 4.65
CA ASP A 199 5.33 3.08 4.21
C ASP A 199 6.16 4.23 4.78
N LEU A 200 7.27 3.90 5.46
CA LEU A 200 8.19 4.85 6.08
C LEU A 200 9.61 4.59 5.60
N ASP A 201 10.24 5.61 5.04
CA ASP A 201 11.68 5.63 4.81
C ASP A 201 12.33 6.71 5.68
N ILE A 202 13.42 6.33 6.34
CA ILE A 202 14.25 7.22 7.14
C ILE A 202 15.71 7.12 6.70
N GLU A 203 16.44 8.23 6.79
CA GLU A 203 17.86 8.29 6.40
C GLU A 203 18.71 8.90 7.50
N HIS A 204 19.86 8.28 7.77
CA HIS A 204 20.90 8.83 8.63
C HIS A 204 22.21 9.00 7.87
N LYS A 205 22.80 10.20 7.96
CA LYS A 205 24.02 10.59 7.21
C LYS A 205 25.20 9.61 7.31
N LYS A 206 25.38 8.95 8.46
CA LYS A 206 26.49 7.99 8.67
C LYS A 206 26.09 6.52 8.54
N PHE A 207 24.81 6.22 8.68
CA PHE A 207 24.34 4.83 8.87
C PHE A 207 23.53 4.34 7.66
N GLY A 208 23.12 5.22 6.75
CA GLY A 208 22.34 4.88 5.56
C GLY A 208 20.84 4.98 5.81
N SER A 209 20.07 4.40 4.90
CA SER A 209 18.62 4.40 4.92
C SER A 209 18.04 3.15 5.57
N PHE A 210 16.85 3.30 6.15
CA PHE A 210 16.04 2.23 6.70
C PHE A 210 14.59 2.41 6.25
N SER A 211 13.95 1.32 5.85
CA SER A 211 12.58 1.30 5.34
C SER A 211 11.74 0.33 6.14
N ALA A 212 10.50 0.71 6.44
CA ALA A 212 9.52 -0.16 7.07
C ALA A 212 8.14 0.05 6.45
N THR A 213 7.44 -1.07 6.27
CA THR A 213 6.04 -1.10 5.87
C THR A 213 5.22 -1.72 6.99
N ARG A 214 4.07 -1.14 7.31
CA ARG A 214 3.14 -1.70 8.28
C ARG A 214 1.71 -1.67 7.73
N TYR A 215 0.97 -2.74 8.01
CA TYR A 215 -0.44 -2.86 7.72
C TYR A 215 -1.23 -2.68 9.02
N VAL A 216 -2.19 -1.76 9.01
CA VAL A 216 -2.92 -1.33 10.21
C VAL A 216 -4.40 -1.50 9.95
N GLU A 217 -5.04 -2.38 10.70
CA GLU A 217 -6.49 -2.57 10.64
C GLU A 217 -7.20 -1.51 11.49
N CYS A 218 -8.16 -0.82 10.90
CA CYS A 218 -9.07 0.08 11.60
C CYS A 218 -10.20 -0.72 12.25
N TYR A 219 -9.96 -1.22 13.47
CA TYR A 219 -10.83 -2.18 14.14
C TYR A 219 -12.22 -1.65 14.53
N ASN A 220 -12.51 -0.35 14.39
CA ASN A 220 -13.88 0.16 14.59
C ASN A 220 -14.72 0.13 13.31
N PHE A 221 -14.09 -0.11 12.15
CA PHE A 221 -14.75 -0.29 10.86
C PHE A 221 -14.95 -1.79 10.66
N GLN A 222 -16.16 -2.29 10.87
CA GLN A 222 -16.45 -3.72 10.89
C GLN A 222 -17.42 -4.14 9.79
N GLU A 223 -18.27 -3.22 9.36
CA GLU A 223 -19.33 -3.49 8.40
C GLU A 223 -19.02 -2.86 7.02
N LYS A 224 -19.64 -3.38 5.96
CA LYS A 224 -19.44 -2.84 4.59
C LYS A 224 -19.82 -1.37 4.49
N ASP A 225 -20.86 -0.95 5.22
CA ASP A 225 -21.31 0.44 5.25
C ASP A 225 -20.30 1.35 5.97
N ASP A 226 -19.50 0.81 6.90
CA ASP A 226 -18.40 1.52 7.52
C ASP A 226 -17.27 1.74 6.51
N PHE A 227 -16.98 0.72 5.68
CA PHE A 227 -15.93 0.80 4.66
C PHE A 227 -16.21 1.88 3.61
N ALA A 228 -17.48 2.16 3.32
CA ALA A 228 -17.87 3.27 2.45
C ALA A 228 -17.45 4.65 2.98
N LYS A 229 -17.19 4.77 4.29
CA LYS A 229 -16.70 6.00 4.94
C LYS A 229 -15.17 6.12 4.93
N ILE A 230 -14.48 5.18 4.29
CA ILE A 230 -13.04 5.24 4.02
C ILE A 230 -12.82 5.72 2.59
N LYS A 231 -12.03 6.79 2.43
CA LYS A 231 -11.52 7.26 1.14
C LYS A 231 -10.01 7.08 1.09
N GLY A 232 -9.50 6.65 -0.06
CA GLY A 232 -8.07 6.63 -0.32
C GLY A 232 -7.76 6.43 -1.79
N PRO A 233 -6.50 6.67 -2.20
CA PRO A 233 -6.08 6.53 -3.58
C PRO A 233 -6.32 5.10 -4.08
N GLY A 234 -6.90 4.99 -5.27
CA GLY A 234 -7.25 3.70 -5.88
C GLY A 234 -8.57 3.08 -5.38
N LYS A 235 -9.21 3.63 -4.34
CA LYS A 235 -10.56 3.22 -3.93
C LYS A 235 -11.58 3.99 -4.76
N THR A 236 -12.29 3.29 -5.64
CA THR A 236 -13.44 3.85 -6.35
C THR A 236 -14.49 4.24 -5.33
N GLY A 237 -14.62 5.55 -5.08
CA GLY A 237 -15.58 6.08 -4.12
C GLY A 237 -17.01 5.78 -4.56
N SER A 238 -17.81 5.23 -3.64
CA SER A 238 -19.26 5.36 -3.69
C SER A 238 -19.60 6.85 -3.47
N GLY A 239 -19.77 7.59 -4.57
CA GLY A 239 -20.00 9.05 -4.70
C GLY A 239 -18.71 9.88 -4.59
N GLU A 240 -18.54 11.05 -5.17
CA GLU A 240 -19.39 12.25 -5.17
C GLU A 240 -19.64 12.79 -6.59
N GLU A 241 -20.79 13.42 -6.69
CA GLU A 241 -21.34 14.17 -7.82
C GLU A 241 -20.36 15.24 -8.33
N SER A 242 -20.10 15.23 -9.63
CA SER A 242 -19.64 16.40 -10.37
C SER A 242 -20.85 17.25 -10.74
N SER A 243 -20.74 18.56 -10.54
CA SER A 243 -21.79 19.53 -10.77
C SER A 243 -22.14 19.71 -12.25
N THR A 244 -23.46 19.84 -12.48
CA THR A 244 -24.21 20.18 -13.73
C THR A 244 -24.67 19.02 -14.63
N PRO A 245 -25.84 19.17 -15.28
CA PRO A 245 -27.20 19.41 -14.77
C PRO A 245 -28.01 18.08 -14.75
N ASN A 246 -28.79 17.87 -13.67
CA ASN A 246 -29.71 16.72 -13.43
C ASN A 246 -29.54 15.48 -14.32
N PRO A 247 -28.94 14.38 -13.80
CA PRO A 247 -29.01 13.09 -14.48
C PRO A 247 -30.44 12.51 -14.38
N PRO A 248 -30.89 11.75 -15.38
CA PRO A 248 -32.14 11.01 -15.28
C PRO A 248 -31.99 9.87 -14.27
N VAL A 249 -33.09 9.60 -13.57
CA VAL A 249 -33.31 8.61 -12.51
C VAL A 249 -32.50 7.31 -12.69
N SER A 250 -31.57 7.01 -11.77
CA SER A 250 -30.98 5.67 -11.61
C SER A 250 -31.92 4.78 -10.79
N GLY A 251 -32.26 3.63 -11.37
CA GLY A 251 -33.34 2.71 -10.94
C GLY A 251 -33.89 1.85 -12.08
N GLU A 252 -33.35 1.97 -13.30
CA GLU A 252 -33.77 1.17 -14.45
C GLU A 252 -33.29 -0.28 -14.33
N THR A 253 -34.23 -1.22 -14.44
CA THR A 253 -33.90 -2.63 -14.64
C THR A 253 -33.66 -2.91 -16.11
N TYR A 254 -32.83 -3.91 -16.40
CA TYR A 254 -32.73 -4.43 -17.75
C TYR A 254 -34.10 -4.99 -18.18
N PRO A 255 -34.63 -4.65 -19.37
CA PRO A 255 -36.01 -4.92 -19.74
C PRO A 255 -36.45 -6.37 -19.50
N ASN A 256 -37.62 -6.54 -18.89
CA ASN A 256 -38.22 -7.84 -18.53
C ASN A 256 -37.39 -8.69 -17.55
N THR A 257 -36.49 -8.06 -16.79
CA THR A 257 -35.75 -8.70 -15.70
C THR A 257 -35.78 -7.82 -14.45
N ASP A 258 -35.40 -8.42 -13.33
CA ASP A 258 -35.14 -7.74 -12.06
C ASP A 258 -33.65 -7.34 -11.91
N ILE A 259 -32.85 -7.45 -12.98
CA ILE A 259 -31.44 -7.05 -12.98
C ILE A 259 -31.37 -5.52 -12.99
N VAL A 260 -30.78 -4.93 -11.95
CA VAL A 260 -30.51 -3.50 -11.87
C VAL A 260 -29.30 -3.19 -12.73
N ILE A 261 -29.46 -2.23 -13.64
CA ILE A 261 -28.32 -1.70 -14.39
C ILE A 261 -27.54 -0.82 -13.43
N THR A 262 -26.43 -1.33 -12.91
CA THR A 262 -25.56 -0.65 -11.96
C THR A 262 -24.70 0.39 -12.69
N ASP A 263 -23.95 1.22 -11.95
CA ASP A 263 -23.04 2.24 -12.49
C ASP A 263 -21.88 1.68 -13.35
N SER A 264 -21.88 0.38 -13.65
CA SER A 264 -20.97 -0.19 -14.65
C SER A 264 -21.22 0.50 -15.99
N TYR A 265 -20.17 1.06 -16.58
CA TYR A 265 -20.25 1.80 -17.83
C TYR A 265 -19.07 1.45 -18.73
N TRP A 266 -19.23 1.70 -20.02
CA TRP A 266 -18.14 1.56 -20.96
C TRP A 266 -17.31 2.85 -21.02
N PRO A 267 -15.98 2.78 -20.88
CA PRO A 267 -15.12 3.96 -20.90
C PRO A 267 -15.27 4.80 -22.17
N THR A 268 -15.24 6.10 -21.99
CA THR A 268 -15.27 7.12 -23.03
C THR A 268 -13.95 7.89 -23.07
N GLU A 269 -13.78 8.74 -24.08
CA GLU A 269 -12.59 9.60 -24.18
C GLU A 269 -12.34 10.43 -22.91
N LYS A 270 -13.43 10.90 -22.29
CA LYS A 270 -13.39 11.76 -21.10
C LYS A 270 -12.76 11.05 -19.92
N ASP A 271 -12.91 9.73 -19.81
CA ASP A 271 -12.39 8.95 -18.69
C ASP A 271 -10.85 8.92 -18.64
N TYR A 272 -10.20 9.23 -19.77
CA TYR A 272 -8.75 9.30 -19.91
C TYR A 272 -8.23 10.75 -20.01
N ALA A 273 -9.09 11.76 -19.86
CA ALA A 273 -8.72 13.17 -20.00
C ALA A 273 -7.75 13.63 -18.89
N ASP A 274 -7.94 13.15 -17.67
CA ASP A 274 -7.17 13.58 -16.49
C ASP A 274 -5.85 12.81 -16.31
N ASN A 275 -5.71 11.65 -16.98
CA ASN A 275 -4.52 10.81 -16.93
C ASN A 275 -4.40 9.93 -18.19
N GLU A 276 -3.46 10.28 -19.06
CA GLU A 276 -3.25 9.59 -20.33
C GLU A 276 -2.77 8.14 -20.20
N ASN A 277 -2.26 7.75 -19.02
CA ASN A 277 -1.79 6.39 -18.72
C ASN A 277 -2.79 5.57 -17.90
N LYS A 278 -3.99 6.11 -17.63
CA LYS A 278 -5.04 5.39 -16.91
C LYS A 278 -5.46 4.14 -17.68
N VAL A 279 -5.52 3.01 -16.97
CA VAL A 279 -6.05 1.75 -17.48
C VAL A 279 -7.33 1.43 -16.71
N ILE A 280 -8.43 1.22 -17.42
CA ILE A 280 -9.71 0.82 -16.87
C ILE A 280 -9.92 -0.65 -17.20
N VAL A 281 -10.07 -1.48 -16.17
CA VAL A 281 -10.25 -2.92 -16.32
C VAL A 281 -11.74 -3.24 -16.25
N LEU A 282 -12.27 -3.83 -17.31
CA LEU A 282 -13.65 -4.30 -17.40
C LEU A 282 -13.69 -5.80 -17.09
N ASN A 283 -14.45 -6.17 -16.06
CA ASN A 283 -14.60 -7.56 -15.61
C ASN A 283 -15.87 -8.20 -16.19
N PRO A 284 -15.88 -9.53 -16.43
CA PRO A 284 -17.04 -10.24 -16.94
C PRO A 284 -18.21 -10.24 -15.94
N GLY A 285 -19.43 -10.40 -16.46
CA GLY A 285 -20.67 -10.49 -15.68
C GLY A 285 -21.39 -9.17 -15.45
N ASN A 286 -20.77 -8.04 -15.80
CA ASN A 286 -21.39 -6.72 -15.69
C ASN A 286 -22.22 -6.40 -16.94
N ILE A 287 -23.49 -6.03 -16.72
CA ILE A 287 -24.38 -5.45 -17.72
C ILE A 287 -24.36 -3.94 -17.59
N PHE A 288 -24.21 -3.26 -18.72
CA PHE A 288 -24.18 -1.80 -18.82
C PHE A 288 -24.99 -1.29 -20.00
N LYS A 289 -25.45 -0.05 -19.89
CA LYS A 289 -26.17 0.69 -20.95
C LYS A 289 -25.17 1.57 -21.71
N TYR A 290 -25.29 1.60 -23.04
CA TYR A 290 -24.51 2.50 -23.88
C TYR A 290 -25.40 3.14 -24.95
N SER A 291 -25.43 4.47 -24.94
CA SER A 291 -26.29 5.27 -25.82
C SER A 291 -25.54 5.70 -27.09
N TYR A 292 -26.07 5.34 -28.25
CA TYR A 292 -25.61 5.82 -29.55
C TYR A 292 -26.59 6.89 -30.05
N GLY A 293 -26.36 8.15 -29.64
CA GLY A 293 -27.31 9.23 -29.91
C GLY A 293 -28.66 8.96 -29.24
N ASP A 294 -29.72 8.80 -30.02
CA ASP A 294 -31.08 8.56 -29.52
C ASP A 294 -31.40 7.07 -29.31
N THR A 295 -30.44 6.16 -29.55
CA THR A 295 -30.66 4.70 -29.40
C THR A 295 -29.85 4.14 -28.23
N ASP A 296 -30.57 3.63 -27.23
CA ASP A 296 -29.97 2.92 -26.11
C ASP A 296 -29.80 1.44 -26.45
N LYS A 297 -28.60 0.91 -26.18
CA LYS A 297 -28.29 -0.51 -26.28
C LYS A 297 -27.69 -1.02 -24.98
N TYR A 298 -27.86 -2.29 -24.71
CA TYR A 298 -27.34 -2.95 -23.52
C TYR A 298 -26.30 -3.99 -23.90
N TYR A 299 -25.27 -4.07 -23.09
CA TYR A 299 -24.13 -4.94 -23.34
C TYR A 299 -23.75 -5.70 -22.08
N VAL A 300 -23.12 -6.84 -22.27
CA VAL A 300 -22.57 -7.66 -21.19
C VAL A 300 -21.10 -7.96 -21.45
N MET A 301 -20.28 -7.78 -20.42
CA MET A 301 -18.90 -8.25 -20.44
C MET A 301 -18.86 -9.76 -20.24
N VAL A 302 -18.20 -10.48 -21.14
CA VAL A 302 -18.04 -11.95 -21.05
C VAL A 302 -16.59 -12.39 -20.87
N GLY A 303 -15.64 -11.44 -20.98
CA GLY A 303 -14.23 -11.63 -20.67
C GLY A 303 -13.62 -10.38 -20.06
N VAL A 304 -12.43 -10.52 -19.47
CA VAL A 304 -11.68 -9.40 -18.90
C VAL A 304 -11.10 -8.53 -20.02
N ARG A 305 -11.14 -7.21 -19.86
CA ARG A 305 -10.55 -6.27 -20.83
C ARG A 305 -9.90 -5.07 -20.17
N ASP A 306 -8.66 -4.78 -20.57
CA ASP A 306 -7.94 -3.59 -20.14
C ASP A 306 -8.03 -2.51 -21.23
N LEU A 307 -8.67 -1.39 -20.89
CA LEU A 307 -8.86 -0.25 -21.78
C LEU A 307 -8.03 0.95 -21.34
N ASN A 308 -7.29 1.53 -22.27
CA ASN A 308 -6.51 2.76 -22.11
C ASN A 308 -6.86 3.76 -23.23
N LYS A 309 -6.32 4.97 -23.12
CA LYS A 309 -6.54 6.07 -24.08
C LYS A 309 -6.29 5.68 -25.55
N TRP A 310 -5.43 4.71 -25.82
CA TRP A 310 -4.99 4.34 -27.17
C TRP A 310 -5.79 3.20 -27.79
N ASN A 311 -6.47 2.41 -26.98
CA ASN A 311 -7.19 1.22 -27.43
C ASN A 311 -8.69 1.24 -27.12
N TYR A 312 -9.21 2.23 -26.39
CA TYR A 312 -10.66 2.34 -26.18
C TYR A 312 -11.37 2.61 -27.52
N LYS A 313 -12.46 1.89 -27.75
CA LYS A 313 -13.39 2.00 -28.90
C LYS A 313 -14.79 1.73 -28.39
N THR A 314 -15.83 1.94 -29.20
CA THR A 314 -17.21 1.64 -28.75
C THR A 314 -17.43 0.14 -28.58
N PRO A 315 -18.38 -0.30 -27.74
CA PRO A 315 -18.73 -1.72 -27.62
C PRO A 315 -19.06 -2.38 -28.97
N ALA A 316 -19.75 -1.65 -29.87
CA ALA A 316 -20.10 -2.14 -31.19
C ALA A 316 -18.86 -2.36 -32.08
N ASP A 317 -17.85 -1.48 -32.00
CA ASP A 317 -16.58 -1.68 -32.70
C ASP A 317 -15.87 -2.94 -32.23
N TYR A 318 -15.97 -3.26 -30.95
CA TYR A 318 -15.38 -4.47 -30.39
C TYR A 318 -16.07 -5.74 -30.91
N ILE A 319 -17.40 -5.73 -30.96
CA ILE A 319 -18.18 -6.84 -31.54
C ILE A 319 -17.88 -7.01 -33.03
N ALA A 320 -17.79 -5.91 -33.79
CA ALA A 320 -17.51 -5.94 -35.22
C ALA A 320 -16.11 -6.49 -35.57
N ASN A 321 -15.16 -6.44 -34.63
CA ASN A 321 -13.81 -7.01 -34.80
C ASN A 321 -13.70 -8.47 -34.33
N ASP A 322 -14.83 -9.18 -34.20
CA ASP A 322 -14.92 -10.58 -33.73
C ASP A 322 -14.28 -10.80 -32.33
N ASN A 323 -14.31 -9.76 -31.49
CA ASN A 323 -13.73 -9.82 -30.16
C ASN A 323 -14.77 -10.31 -29.15
N LYS A 324 -14.67 -11.59 -28.78
CA LYS A 324 -15.60 -12.31 -27.88
C LYS A 324 -15.50 -11.91 -26.40
N THR A 325 -15.17 -10.66 -26.08
CA THR A 325 -15.09 -10.15 -24.69
C THR A 325 -16.32 -9.37 -24.26
N VAL A 326 -17.14 -8.92 -25.21
CA VAL A 326 -18.38 -8.16 -24.98
C VAL A 326 -19.44 -8.59 -25.99
N PHE A 327 -20.70 -8.68 -25.57
CA PHE A 327 -21.83 -8.95 -26.46
C PHE A 327 -22.94 -7.93 -26.25
N GLU A 328 -23.68 -7.63 -27.32
CA GLU A 328 -24.94 -6.89 -27.26
C GLU A 328 -26.02 -7.83 -26.72
N LEU A 329 -26.74 -7.41 -25.70
CA LEU A 329 -27.83 -8.20 -25.14
C LEU A 329 -29.04 -8.16 -26.10
N THR A 330 -29.62 -9.32 -26.36
CA THR A 330 -30.68 -9.47 -27.38
C THR A 330 -32.08 -9.12 -26.89
N GLY A 331 -32.27 -8.99 -25.58
CA GLY A 331 -33.59 -8.91 -24.94
C GLY A 331 -34.24 -10.27 -24.64
N THR A 332 -33.62 -11.38 -25.06
CA THR A 332 -34.19 -12.72 -24.87
C THR A 332 -33.70 -13.34 -23.56
N VAL A 333 -34.63 -13.88 -22.77
CA VAL A 333 -34.32 -14.60 -21.52
C VAL A 333 -34.85 -16.03 -21.60
N HIS A 334 -33.97 -17.01 -21.46
CA HIS A 334 -34.31 -18.44 -21.45
C HIS A 334 -34.40 -18.96 -20.02
N GLU A 335 -35.44 -19.72 -19.69
CA GLU A 335 -35.56 -20.36 -18.39
C GLU A 335 -35.16 -21.85 -18.48
N TYR A 336 -34.26 -22.28 -17.60
CA TYR A 336 -33.87 -23.68 -17.40
C TYR A 336 -34.35 -24.13 -16.03
N LEU A 337 -35.34 -25.02 -16.02
CA LEU A 337 -35.97 -25.57 -14.82
C LEU A 337 -35.29 -26.87 -14.37
N THR A 338 -34.72 -27.63 -15.31
CA THR A 338 -34.07 -28.91 -15.02
C THR A 338 -32.76 -29.13 -15.75
N ASP A 339 -31.97 -30.11 -15.29
CA ASP A 339 -30.74 -30.56 -15.95
C ASP A 339 -30.96 -31.26 -17.29
N SER A 340 -32.20 -31.60 -17.62
CA SER A 340 -32.56 -32.17 -18.93
C SER A 340 -32.96 -31.11 -19.96
N ASP A 341 -33.08 -29.84 -19.54
CA ASP A 341 -33.51 -28.76 -20.42
C ASP A 341 -32.39 -28.39 -21.40
N ILE A 342 -32.68 -28.49 -22.69
CA ILE A 342 -31.78 -28.10 -23.77
C ILE A 342 -32.51 -27.05 -24.60
N LYS A 343 -31.85 -25.91 -24.84
CA LYS A 343 -32.36 -24.88 -25.74
C LYS A 343 -31.60 -24.93 -27.06
N LYS A 344 -32.35 -24.70 -28.14
CA LYS A 344 -31.83 -24.55 -29.50
C LYS A 344 -31.98 -23.09 -29.90
N ASP A 345 -31.13 -22.64 -30.82
CA ASP A 345 -31.15 -21.27 -31.36
C ASP A 345 -30.85 -20.15 -30.34
N VAL A 346 -30.13 -20.47 -29.26
CA VAL A 346 -29.62 -19.47 -28.32
C VAL A 346 -28.53 -18.65 -28.99
N LYS A 347 -28.63 -17.33 -28.91
CA LYS A 347 -27.69 -16.39 -29.53
C LYS A 347 -26.72 -15.81 -28.50
N ASP A 348 -25.55 -15.40 -28.97
CA ASP A 348 -24.60 -14.65 -28.14
C ASP A 348 -25.28 -13.40 -27.58
N GLY A 349 -25.20 -13.20 -26.27
CA GLY A 349 -25.91 -12.13 -25.57
C GLY A 349 -27.35 -12.45 -25.16
N ASP A 350 -27.88 -13.64 -25.43
CA ASP A 350 -29.10 -14.11 -24.76
C ASP A 350 -28.82 -14.35 -23.26
N LEU A 351 -29.81 -14.05 -22.42
CA LEU A 351 -29.74 -14.34 -21.00
C LEU A 351 -30.40 -15.69 -20.69
N CYS A 352 -30.02 -16.31 -19.59
CA CYS A 352 -30.80 -17.38 -18.99
C CYS A 352 -30.97 -17.21 -17.48
N LEU A 353 -32.09 -17.70 -16.97
CA LEU A 353 -32.36 -17.88 -15.55
C LEU A 353 -32.21 -19.36 -15.20
N TRP A 354 -31.32 -19.66 -14.26
CA TRP A 354 -31.08 -21.00 -13.72
C TRP A 354 -30.79 -20.92 -12.23
N ASN A 355 -31.45 -21.75 -11.42
CA ASN A 355 -31.38 -21.72 -9.95
C ASN A 355 -31.55 -20.32 -9.33
N GLY A 356 -32.43 -19.51 -9.94
CA GLY A 356 -32.69 -18.16 -9.49
C GLY A 356 -31.55 -17.18 -9.76
N GLU A 357 -30.57 -17.50 -10.62
CA GLU A 357 -29.48 -16.59 -11.00
C GLU A 357 -29.45 -16.37 -12.52
N TYR A 358 -29.00 -15.19 -12.95
CA TYR A 358 -28.88 -14.85 -14.36
C TYR A 358 -27.49 -15.12 -14.91
N TYR A 359 -27.46 -15.59 -16.16
CA TYR A 359 -26.23 -15.83 -16.91
C TYR A 359 -26.40 -15.30 -18.34
N ALA A 360 -25.33 -14.80 -18.95
CA ALA A 360 -25.29 -14.44 -20.37
C ALA A 360 -24.58 -15.53 -21.18
N TYR A 361 -25.12 -15.85 -22.34
CA TYR A 361 -24.55 -16.83 -23.26
C TYR A 361 -23.39 -16.20 -24.04
N LYS A 362 -22.26 -16.91 -24.12
CA LYS A 362 -21.04 -16.45 -24.80
C LYS A 362 -20.56 -17.34 -25.96
N GLY A 363 -21.43 -18.22 -26.46
CA GLY A 363 -21.22 -18.91 -27.73
C GLY A 363 -20.22 -20.06 -27.69
N HIS A 364 -20.72 -21.30 -27.67
CA HIS A 364 -19.87 -22.50 -27.75
C HIS A 364 -20.53 -23.73 -28.38
N ASN A 365 -21.82 -23.98 -28.12
CA ASN A 365 -22.50 -25.22 -28.50
C ASN A 365 -23.83 -24.98 -29.23
N ALA A 366 -24.15 -25.79 -30.25
CA ALA A 366 -25.43 -25.72 -30.98
C ALA A 366 -26.64 -26.22 -30.15
N GLU A 367 -26.38 -27.11 -29.20
CA GLU A 367 -27.35 -27.54 -28.19
C GLU A 367 -26.90 -27.00 -26.84
N VAL A 368 -27.60 -25.96 -26.36
CA VAL A 368 -27.18 -25.22 -25.17
C VAL A 368 -27.82 -25.84 -23.93
N LYS A 369 -26.97 -26.31 -23.02
CA LYS A 369 -27.36 -26.82 -21.70
C LYS A 369 -27.28 -25.71 -20.67
N ASN A 370 -27.86 -25.94 -19.50
CA ASN A 370 -27.83 -24.98 -18.41
C ASN A 370 -26.39 -24.68 -17.89
N PRO A 371 -26.19 -23.57 -17.17
CA PRO A 371 -24.88 -23.18 -16.63
C PRO A 371 -24.21 -24.20 -15.70
N GLY A 372 -24.97 -25.08 -15.04
CA GLY A 372 -24.42 -26.14 -14.21
C GLY A 372 -23.77 -27.29 -15.00
N LEU A 373 -24.27 -27.58 -16.20
CA LEU A 373 -23.76 -28.65 -17.06
C LEU A 373 -22.80 -28.17 -18.16
N ASP A 374 -22.88 -26.90 -18.54
CA ASP A 374 -22.04 -26.29 -19.57
C ASP A 374 -21.52 -24.90 -19.12
N PRO A 375 -20.77 -24.83 -18.01
CA PRO A 375 -20.35 -23.55 -17.43
C PRO A 375 -19.45 -22.71 -18.36
N GLU A 376 -18.79 -23.34 -19.32
CA GLU A 376 -17.92 -22.66 -20.29
C GLU A 376 -18.70 -21.83 -21.30
N SER A 377 -19.97 -22.17 -21.57
CA SER A 377 -20.83 -21.43 -22.50
C SER A 377 -21.51 -20.21 -21.88
N TRP A 378 -21.38 -20.02 -20.56
CA TRP A 378 -22.11 -19.01 -19.79
C TRP A 378 -21.20 -18.08 -18.99
N VAL A 379 -21.70 -16.90 -18.70
CA VAL A 379 -21.08 -15.94 -17.77
C VAL A 379 -22.13 -15.49 -16.77
N LYS A 380 -21.86 -15.69 -15.48
CA LYS A 380 -22.76 -15.27 -14.40
C LYS A 380 -22.87 -13.75 -14.34
N ILE A 381 -24.10 -13.24 -14.26
CA ILE A 381 -24.37 -11.82 -14.08
C ILE A 381 -24.15 -11.44 -12.62
N VAL A 382 -23.38 -10.38 -12.38
CA VAL A 382 -23.02 -9.90 -11.02
C VAL A 382 -23.75 -8.63 -10.60
N ASN A 383 -24.57 -8.06 -11.48
CA ASN A 383 -25.42 -6.92 -11.20
C ASN A 383 -26.41 -7.19 -10.05
N ASN A 384 -26.74 -6.13 -9.30
CA ASN A 384 -27.75 -6.18 -8.25
C ASN A 384 -29.14 -6.53 -8.80
N ARG A 385 -30.03 -7.01 -7.93
CA ARG A 385 -31.42 -7.33 -8.28
C ARG A 385 -32.40 -6.51 -7.46
N VAL A 386 -33.51 -6.12 -8.06
CA VAL A 386 -34.65 -5.55 -7.33
C VAL A 386 -35.31 -6.68 -6.54
N GLN A 387 -35.35 -6.55 -5.21
CA GLN A 387 -35.98 -7.54 -4.32
C GLN A 387 -37.50 -7.55 -4.45
#